data_AF-A0A2E7SNG5-F1
#
_entry.id   AF-A0A2E7SNG5-F1
#
_cell.length_a   1.000
_cell.length_b   1.000
_cell.length_c   1.000
_cell.angle_alpha   90.00
_cell.angle_beta   90.00
_cell.angle_gamma   90.00
#
_symmetry.space_group_name_H-M   'P 1'
#
loop_
_entity.id
_entity.type
_entity.pdbx_description
1 polymer ?
#
loop_
_entity_poly.entity_id
_entity_poly.type
_entity_poly.pdbx_seq_one_letter_code
_entity_poly.pdbx_strand_id
1 'polypeptide(L)'
;RSNADPNSPQAQSTGSGDGWLLRDGKIVGITWDRQFEALKWSFYDDDTGELVNLDYGRTWVALAKLGEASLLTPVEAALLSD
;
A
#
# COMPACT_ATOMS: atom_id res chain seq x y z
N ARG A 1 -11.63 -18.05 -8.43
CA ARG A 1 -12.41 -17.53 -7.28
C ARG A 1 -12.20 -18.50 -6.13
N SER A 2 -11.75 -18.04 -4.96
CA SER A 2 -11.54 -18.91 -3.80
C SER A 2 -12.89 -19.30 -3.19
N ASN A 3 -12.89 -20.34 -2.34
CA ASN A 3 -14.04 -20.73 -1.51
C ASN A 3 -14.23 -19.82 -0.28
N ALA A 4 -13.86 -18.54 -0.38
CA ALA A 4 -14.11 -17.58 0.69
C ALA A 4 -15.61 -17.30 0.82
N ASP A 5 -16.06 -16.92 2.03
CA ASP A 5 -17.41 -16.42 2.24
C ASP A 5 -17.69 -15.27 1.24
N PRO A 6 -18.76 -15.32 0.44
CA PRO A 6 -19.08 -14.28 -0.54
C PRO A 6 -19.21 -12.86 0.03
N ASN A 7 -19.45 -12.72 1.33
CA ASN A 7 -19.54 -11.44 2.03
C ASN A 7 -18.17 -10.92 2.51
N SER A 8 -17.11 -11.71 2.38
CA SER A 8 -15.77 -11.27 2.75
C SER A 8 -15.28 -10.18 1.78
N PRO A 9 -14.59 -9.14 2.28
CA PRO A 9 -13.97 -8.14 1.41
C PRO A 9 -13.01 -8.81 0.43
N GLN A 10 -13.10 -8.42 -0.84
CA GLN A 10 -12.13 -8.81 -1.85
C GLN A 10 -11.10 -7.71 -2.02
N ALA A 11 -9.83 -8.03 -1.79
CA ALA A 11 -8.73 -7.14 -2.10
C ALA A 11 -8.65 -6.89 -3.62
N GLN A 12 -8.67 -5.62 -4.02
CA GLN A 12 -8.50 -5.21 -5.42
C GLN A 12 -7.05 -4.78 -5.65
N SER A 13 -6.33 -5.55 -6.48
CA SER A 13 -4.90 -5.32 -6.74
C SER A 13 -4.60 -4.71 -8.11
N THR A 14 -5.65 -4.29 -8.81
CA THR A 14 -5.62 -3.60 -10.11
C THR A 14 -6.38 -2.29 -10.00
N GLY A 15 -6.06 -1.33 -10.86
CA GLY A 15 -6.56 0.04 -10.82
C GLY A 15 -5.43 1.01 -10.54
N SER A 16 -5.76 2.11 -9.88
CA SER A 16 -4.82 3.12 -9.40
C SER A 16 -5.33 3.73 -8.10
N GLY A 17 -4.46 4.41 -7.37
CA GLY A 17 -4.85 5.13 -6.16
C GLY A 17 -3.68 5.67 -5.35
N ASP A 18 -4.00 6.24 -4.20
CA ASP A 18 -3.02 6.77 -3.26
C ASP A 18 -2.49 5.68 -2.32
N GLY A 19 -1.35 5.94 -1.69
CA GLY A 19 -0.78 5.07 -0.67
C GLY A 19 0.45 5.66 0.01
N TRP A 20 1.07 4.82 0.84
CA TRP A 20 2.32 5.15 1.53
C TRP A 20 3.35 4.05 1.28
N LEU A 21 4.58 4.45 0.98
CA LEU A 21 5.74 3.57 0.95
C LEU A 21 6.55 3.74 2.23
N LEU A 22 6.62 2.67 3.03
CA LEU A 22 7.39 2.62 4.28
C LEU A 22 8.68 1.83 4.06
N ARG A 23 9.82 2.51 4.17
CA ARG A 23 11.17 1.90 4.06
C ARG A 23 12.21 2.74 4.78
N ASP A 24 13.29 2.12 5.24
CA ASP A 24 14.44 2.80 5.86
C ASP A 24 14.06 3.78 7.00
N GLY A 25 13.01 3.46 7.76
CA GLY A 25 12.48 4.32 8.82
C GLY A 25 11.79 5.60 8.33
N LYS A 26 11.47 5.69 7.03
CA LYS A 26 10.81 6.82 6.38
C LYS A 26 9.48 6.40 5.75
N ILE A 27 8.61 7.38 5.60
CA ILE A 27 7.32 7.27 4.94
C ILE A 27 7.31 8.25 3.78
N VAL A 28 6.97 7.77 2.59
CA VAL A 28 6.81 8.58 1.38
C VAL A 28 5.38 8.41 0.88
N GLY A 29 4.72 9.53 0.58
CA GLY A 29 3.43 9.53 -0.10
C GLY A 29 3.61 9.08 -1.55
N ILE A 30 2.74 8.19 -2.01
CA ILE A 30 2.83 7.65 -3.37
C ILE A 30 1.46 7.55 -4.02
N THR A 31 1.46 7.62 -5.34
CA THR A 31 0.38 7.07 -6.17
C THR A 31 0.84 5.75 -6.79
N TRP A 32 -0.08 4.82 -7.02
CA TRP A 32 0.20 3.55 -7.69
C TRP A 32 -0.70 3.35 -8.90
N ASP A 33 -0.19 2.58 -9.87
CA ASP A 33 -0.92 2.17 -11.06
C ASP A 33 -0.66 0.69 -11.39
N ARG A 34 -1.73 -0.05 -11.65
CA ARG A 34 -1.72 -1.39 -12.23
C ARG A 34 -3.02 -1.67 -12.96
N GLN A 35 -3.08 -1.32 -14.24
CA GLN A 35 -4.30 -1.48 -15.03
C GLN A 35 -4.77 -2.94 -15.17
N PHE A 36 -3.86 -3.91 -15.21
CA PHE A 36 -4.19 -5.33 -15.39
C PHE A 36 -3.36 -6.25 -14.50
N GLU A 37 -3.90 -7.43 -14.16
CA GLU A 37 -3.21 -8.41 -13.31
C GLU A 37 -1.86 -8.86 -13.89
N ALA A 38 -1.73 -8.89 -15.23
CA ALA A 38 -0.50 -9.25 -15.92
C ALA A 38 0.60 -8.17 -15.83
N LEU A 39 0.25 -6.94 -15.43
CA LEU A 39 1.19 -5.84 -15.27
C LEU A 39 1.76 -5.82 -13.86
N LYS A 40 2.97 -5.25 -13.75
CA LYS A 40 3.56 -4.89 -12.46
C LYS A 40 2.87 -3.63 -11.93
N TRP A 41 2.99 -3.41 -10.62
CA TRP A 41 2.67 -2.11 -10.04
C TRP A 41 3.75 -1.10 -10.43
N SER A 42 3.32 0.08 -10.84
CA SER A 42 4.16 1.28 -10.92
C SER A 42 3.83 2.18 -9.74
N PHE A 43 4.84 2.82 -9.17
CA PHE A 43 4.68 3.75 -8.05
C PHE A 43 5.29 5.09 -8.43
N TYR A 44 4.64 6.17 -8.04
CA TYR A 44 5.11 7.53 -8.27
C TYR A 44 5.04 8.30 -6.96
N ASP A 45 6.02 9.14 -6.72
CA ASP A 45 5.99 10.12 -5.63
C ASP A 45 4.81 11.07 -5.88
N ASP A 46 3.97 11.26 -4.86
CA ASP A 46 2.70 11.99 -5.01
C ASP A 46 2.87 13.51 -5.17
N ASP A 47 3.94 14.06 -4.62
CA ASP A 47 4.29 15.47 -4.74
C ASP A 47 4.93 15.81 -6.10
N THR A 48 5.82 14.94 -6.60
CA THR A 48 6.65 15.23 -7.80
C THR A 48 6.22 14.47 -9.05
N GLY A 49 5.51 13.35 -8.91
CA GLY A 49 5.15 12.44 -10.01
C GLY A 49 6.33 11.60 -10.53
N GLU A 50 7.50 11.65 -9.89
CA GLU A 50 8.66 10.86 -10.29
C GLU A 50 8.49 9.38 -9.94
N LEU A 51 9.07 8.49 -10.75
CA LEU A 51 8.97 7.04 -10.52
C LEU A 51 9.72 6.64 -9.24
N VAL A 52 9.02 5.94 -8.35
CA VAL A 52 9.58 5.37 -7.13
C VAL A 52 9.81 3.88 -7.31
N ASN A 53 11.06 3.45 -7.13
CA ASN A 53 11.42 2.03 -7.16
C ASN A 53 11.41 1.43 -5.76
N LEU A 54 10.89 0.21 -5.65
CA LEU A 54 11.03 -0.63 -4.47
C LEU A 54 12.48 -1.12 -4.34
N ASP A 55 12.96 -1.23 -3.11
CA ASP A 55 14.26 -1.83 -2.85
C ASP A 55 14.24 -3.34 -3.06
N TYR A 56 15.42 -3.91 -3.29
CA TYR A 56 15.57 -5.35 -3.39
C TYR A 56 15.24 -6.02 -2.06
N GLY A 57 14.30 -6.96 -2.08
CA GLY A 57 13.95 -7.75 -0.91
C GLY A 57 12.47 -8.08 -0.84
N ARG A 58 12.01 -8.42 0.37
CA ARG A 58 10.61 -8.72 0.62
C ARG A 58 9.83 -7.41 0.77
N THR A 59 8.82 -7.24 -0.08
CA THR A 59 7.81 -6.18 0.07
C THR A 59 6.51 -6.79 0.61
N TRP A 60 5.91 -6.14 1.60
CA TRP A 60 4.57 -6.44 2.07
C TRP A 60 3.61 -5.36 1.56
N VAL A 61 2.45 -5.78 1.06
CA VAL A 61 1.42 -4.86 0.52
C VAL A 61 0.15 -5.06 1.33
N ALA A 62 -0.35 -3.97 1.91
CA ALA A 62 -1.65 -3.94 2.58
C ALA A 62 -2.61 -3.10 1.73
N LEU A 63 -3.74 -3.70 1.34
CA LEU A 63 -4.79 -3.04 0.59
C LEU A 63 -5.91 -2.67 1.56
N ALA A 64 -5.84 -1.47 2.10
CA ALA A 64 -6.85 -0.95 3.00
C ALA A 64 -8.08 -0.47 2.23
N LYS A 65 -9.24 -0.50 2.89
CA LYS A 65 -10.40 0.25 2.40
C LYS A 65 -10.12 1.74 2.55
N LEU A 66 -10.71 2.52 1.65
CA LEU A 66 -10.59 3.97 1.66
C LEU A 66 -11.02 4.52 3.03
N GLY A 67 -10.15 5.29 3.67
CA GLY A 67 -10.38 5.90 4.99
C GLY A 67 -10.17 4.98 6.20
N GLU A 68 -9.83 3.70 6.01
CA GLU A 68 -9.59 2.76 7.12
C GLU A 68 -8.11 2.63 7.51
N ALA A 69 -7.18 3.14 6.69
CA ALA A 69 -5.76 3.18 7.03
C ALA A 69 -5.36 4.54 7.63
N SER A 70 -4.49 4.48 8.65
CA SER A 70 -3.86 5.66 9.25
C SER A 70 -2.40 5.36 9.57
N LEU A 71 -1.58 6.41 9.55
CA LEU A 71 -0.19 6.35 10.01
C LEU A 71 -0.16 6.67 11.49
N LEU A 72 0.39 5.75 12.27
CA LEU A 72 0.60 5.95 13.70
C LEU A 72 1.90 6.72 13.92
N THR A 73 1.87 7.62 14.91
CA THR A 73 3.09 8.16 15.49
C THR A 73 3.88 7.06 16.21
N PRO A 74 5.19 7.24 16.43
CA PRO A 74 5.97 6.28 17.21
C PRO A 74 5.40 6.01 18.61
N VAL A 75 4.79 7.02 19.24
CA VAL A 75 4.17 6.87 20.57
C VAL A 75 2.90 6.01 20.49
N GLU A 76 2.01 6.28 19.54
CA GLU A 76 0.80 5.48 19.34
C GLU A 76 1.13 4.03 18.98
N ALA A 77 2.16 3.81 18.16
CA ALA A 77 2.61 2.47 17.79
C ALA A 77 3.17 1.70 19.01
N ALA A 78 3.92 2.37 19.89
CA ALA A 78 4.44 1.76 21.12
C ALA A 78 3.31 1.31 22.05
N LEU A 79 2.23 2.09 22.17
CA LEU A 79 1.06 1.75 23.01
C LEU A 79 0.25 0.54 22.51
N LEU A 80 0.43 0.10 21.27
CA LEU A 80 -0.22 -1.10 20.72
C LEU A 80 0.62 -2.37 20.89
N SER A 81 1.87 -2.24 21.36
CA SER A 81 2.83 -3.33 21.46
C SER A 81 2.90 -3.95 22.87
N ASP A 82 2.16 -3.38 23.83
CA ASP A 82 2.03 -3.80 25.24
C ASP A 82 0.71 -4.55 25.50
#